data_AF-A0A2N6LJ90-F1
#
_entry.id   AF-A0A2N6LJ90-F1
#
_cell.length_a   1.000
_cell.length_b   1.000
_cell.length_c   1.000
_cell.angle_alpha   90.00
_cell.angle_beta   90.00
_cell.angle_gamma   90.00
#
_symmetry.space_group_name_H-M   'P 1'
#
loop_
_entity.id
_entity.type
_entity.pdbx_description
1 polymer ?
#
loop_
_entity_poly.entity_id
_entity_poly.type
_entity_poly.pdbx_seq_one_letter_code
_entity_poly.pdbx_strand_id
1 'polypeptide(L)' 'MVHIRFEGRSYDVSESQLGLTANMNDNIIKQRLAQHFDVQLNRFESYVIDRRPSGDLIVRPEAVYG' A
#
# COMPACT_ATOMS: atom_id res chain seq x y z
N MET A 1 -3.05 -10.05 -4.60
CA MET A 1 -2.69 -8.90 -5.47
C MET A 1 -2.65 -7.64 -4.61
N VAL A 2 -1.82 -6.65 -4.95
CA VAL A 2 -1.77 -5.37 -4.23
C VAL A 2 -2.29 -4.25 -5.13
N HIS A 3 -3.45 -3.72 -4.80
CA HIS A 3 -4.11 -2.61 -5.49
C HIS A 3 -3.76 -1.30 -4.79
N ILE A 4 -3.05 -0.40 -5.45
CA ILE A 4 -2.50 0.81 -4.83
C ILE A 4 -3.05 2.03 -5.55
N ARG A 5 -3.78 2.89 -4.84
CA ARG A 5 -4.15 4.22 -5.31
C ARG A 5 -3.16 5.24 -4.78
N PHE A 6 -2.26 5.74 -5.62
CA PHE A 6 -1.20 6.69 -5.25
C PHE A 6 -1.24 7.91 -6.18
N GLU A 7 -1.27 9.12 -5.59
CA GLU A 7 -1.26 10.40 -6.32
C GLU A 7 -2.28 10.48 -7.48
N GLY A 8 -3.51 10.00 -7.23
CA GLY A 8 -4.59 10.02 -8.21
C GLY A 8 -4.53 8.92 -9.28
N ARG A 9 -3.51 8.07 -9.27
CA ARG A 9 -3.35 6.91 -10.17
C ARG A 9 -3.56 5.59 -9.43
N SER A 10 -3.95 4.57 -10.16
CA SER A 10 -4.13 3.21 -9.64
C SER A 10 -3.07 2.29 -10.23
N TYR A 11 -2.48 1.45 -9.40
CA TYR A 11 -1.43 0.49 -9.76
C TYR A 11 -1.81 -0.89 -9.23
N ASP A 12 -1.57 -1.92 -10.03
CA ASP A 12 -1.73 -3.31 -9.63
C ASP A 12 -0.35 -3.96 -9.63
N VAL A 13 0.08 -4.42 -8.46
CA VAL A 13 1.43 -4.94 -8.24
C VAL A 13 1.32 -6.27 -7.50
N SER A 14 2.17 -7.25 -7.84
CA SER A 14 2.18 -8.50 -7.09
C SER A 14 2.86 -8.32 -5.72
N GLU A 15 2.47 -9.13 -4.75
CA GLU A 15 3.14 -9.15 -3.44
C GLU A 15 4.62 -9.52 -3.57
N SER A 16 4.95 -10.40 -4.52
CA SER A 16 6.33 -10.81 -4.81
C SER A 16 7.20 -9.68 -5.34
N GLN A 17 6.65 -8.79 -6.19
CA GLN A 17 7.36 -7.60 -6.68
C GLN A 17 7.68 -6.61 -5.56
N LEU A 18 6.82 -6.53 -4.55
CA LEU A 18 7.00 -5.67 -3.38
C LEU A 18 7.73 -6.38 -2.21
N GLY A 19 8.00 -7.68 -2.34
CA GLY A 19 8.58 -8.50 -1.27
C GLY A 19 7.70 -8.60 -0.02
N LEU A 20 6.38 -8.57 -0.20
CA LEU A 20 5.40 -8.65 0.90
C LEU A 20 5.07 -10.11 1.24
N THR A 21 4.70 -10.32 2.51
CA THR A 21 4.16 -11.58 3.01
C THR A 21 2.85 -11.31 3.76
N ALA A 22 1.95 -12.30 3.82
CA ALA A 22 0.59 -12.12 4.35
C ALA A 22 0.52 -11.57 5.79
N ASN A 23 1.51 -11.87 6.63
CA ASN A 23 1.55 -11.47 8.04
C ASN A 23 2.42 -10.22 8.30
N MET A 24 2.83 -9.53 7.24
CA MET A 24 3.66 -8.33 7.37
C MET A 24 2.85 -7.16 7.96
N ASN A 25 3.47 -6.42 8.87
CA ASN A 25 2.85 -5.25 9.52
C ASN A 25 2.67 -4.11 8.51
N ASP A 26 1.57 -3.35 8.64
CA ASP A 26 1.24 -2.16 7.85
C ASP A 26 2.41 -1.19 7.70
N ASN A 27 3.16 -0.93 8.78
CA ASN A 27 4.31 -0.01 8.73
C ASN A 27 5.41 -0.51 7.78
N ILE A 28 5.64 -1.83 7.76
CA ILE A 28 6.61 -2.44 6.86
C ILE A 28 6.07 -2.42 5.43
N ILE A 29 4.78 -2.68 5.23
CA ILE A 29 4.13 -2.58 3.91
C ILE A 29 4.28 -1.15 3.36
N LYS A 30 3.97 -0.12 4.16
CA LYS A 30 4.15 1.29 3.79
C LYS A 30 5.60 1.62 3.42
N GLN A 31 6.57 1.07 4.15
CA GLN A 31 7.99 1.23 3.83
C GLN A 31 8.37 0.60 2.49
N ARG A 32 7.88 -0.60 2.19
CA ARG A 32 8.12 -1.28 0.91
C ARG A 32 7.50 -0.52 -0.26
N LEU A 33 6.31 0.05 -0.06
CA LEU A 33 5.68 0.91 -1.05
C LEU A 33 6.47 2.19 -1.28
N ALA A 34 6.92 2.86 -0.22
CA ALA A 34 7.76 4.05 -0.33
C ALA A 34 9.04 3.78 -1.14
N GLN A 35 9.70 2.64 -0.88
CA GLN A 35 10.86 2.19 -1.66
C GLN A 35 10.51 1.90 -3.12
N HIS A 36 9.38 1.23 -3.38
CA HIS A 36 8.97 0.88 -4.75
C HIS A 36 8.65 2.11 -5.61
N PHE A 37 7.99 3.11 -5.03
CA PHE A 37 7.65 4.37 -5.72
C PHE A 37 8.78 5.40 -5.70
N ASP A 38 9.92 5.09 -5.07
CA ASP A 38 11.06 6.00 -4.87
C ASP A 38 10.64 7.33 -4.21
N VAL A 39 9.91 7.22 -3.10
CA VAL A 39 9.42 8.35 -2.31
C VAL A 39 9.70 8.18 -0.82
N GLN A 40 9.62 9.29 -0.08
CA GLN A 40 9.72 9.27 1.38
C GLN A 40 8.52 8.55 2.02
N LEU A 41 8.76 7.87 3.15
CA LEU A 41 7.74 7.10 3.88
C LEU A 41 6.52 7.94 4.31
N ASN A 42 6.73 9.21 4.63
CA ASN A 42 5.66 10.13 5.02
C ASN A 42 4.57 10.28 3.94
N ARG A 43 4.88 10.01 2.66
CA ARG A 43 3.90 10.02 1.57
C ARG A 43 2.83 8.93 1.72
N PHE A 44 3.12 7.88 2.48
CA PHE A 44 2.20 6.78 2.81
C PHE A 44 1.68 6.82 4.25
N GLU A 45 2.01 7.85 5.04
CA GLU A 45 1.64 7.92 6.45
C GLU A 45 0.11 7.89 6.64
N SER A 46 -0.61 8.73 5.89
CA SER A 46 -2.07 8.80 5.87
C SER A 46 -2.74 7.72 5.01
N TYR A 47 -1.99 6.76 4.47
CA TYR A 47 -2.60 5.70 3.66
C TYR A 47 -3.13 4.59 4.54
N VAL A 48 -4.29 4.06 4.16
CA VAL A 48 -4.97 2.93 4.79
C VAL A 48 -4.66 1.66 4.00
N ILE A 49 -4.42 0.56 4.73
CA ILE A 49 -4.19 -0.77 4.17
C ILE A 49 -5.36 -1.66 4.55
N ASP A 50 -6.17 -2.02 3.57
CA ASP A 50 -7.30 -2.95 3.74
C ASP A 50 -6.88 -4.35 3.28
N ARG A 51 -6.89 -5.32 4.19
CA ARG A 51 -6.64 -6.74 3.90
C ARG A 51 -7.97 -7.44 3.58
N ARG A 52 -8.11 -7.97 2.37
CA ARG A 52 -9.31 -8.71 1.95
C ARG A 52 -9.22 -10.17 2.38
N PRO A 53 -10.34 -10.84 2.70
CA PRO A 53 -10.37 -12.28 2.96
C PRO A 53 -9.87 -13.14 1.79
N SER A 54 -9.89 -12.61 0.56
CA SER A 54 -9.32 -13.26 -0.64
C SER A 54 -7.80 -13.32 -0.63
N GLY A 55 -7.13 -12.57 0.25
CA GLY A 55 -5.68 -12.39 0.27
C GLY A 55 -5.19 -11.16 -0.49
N ASP A 56 -6.09 -10.35 -1.07
CA ASP A 56 -5.71 -9.09 -1.73
C ASP A 56 -5.50 -7.96 -0.73
N LEU A 57 -4.55 -7.09 -1.04
CA LEU A 57 -4.23 -5.87 -0.30
C LEU A 57 -4.72 -4.66 -1.10
N ILE A 58 -5.46 -3.77 -0.45
CA ILE A 58 -5.86 -2.49 -1.03
C ILE A 58 -5.16 -1.38 -0.24
N VAL A 59 -4.44 -0.51 -0.94
CA VAL A 59 -3.71 0.61 -0.37
C VAL A 59 -4.26 1.89 -0.97
N ARG A 60 -4.77 2.78 -0.12
CA ARG A 60 -5.46 4.01 -0.55
C ARG A 60 -5.21 5.15 0.43
N PRO A 61 -5.27 6.41 -0.01
CA PRO A 61 -5.29 7.53 0.93
C PRO A 61 -6.51 7.44 1.85
N GLU A 62 -6.35 7.91 3.09
CA GLU A 62 -7.45 8.03 4.03
C GLU A 62 -8.56 8.93 3.50
N ALA A 63 -9.79 8.48 3.72
CA ALA A 63 -11.06 9.19 3.60
C ALA A 63 -11.13 10.48 4.42
N VAL A 64 -10.56 11.62 4.00
CA VAL A 64 -10.76 12.88 4.72
C VAL A 64 -11.99 13.61 4.18
N TYR A 65 -13.07 13.65 4.96
CA TYR A 65 -14.22 14.51 4.71
C TYR A 65 -13.97 15.87 5.38
N GLY A 66 -14.04 16.95 4.60
CA GLY A 66 -13.95 18.33 5.08
C GLY A 66 -15.31 18.97 5.27
#